data_AF-A0A1U8Q683-F1
#
_entry.id   AF-A0A1U8Q683-F1
#
_cell.length_a   1.000
_cell.length_b   1.000
_cell.length_c   1.000
_cell.angle_alpha   90.00
_cell.angle_beta   90.00
_cell.angle_gamma   90.00
#
_symmetry.space_group_name_H-M   'P 1'
#
loop_
_entity.id
_entity.type
_entity.pdbx_description
1 polymer ?
#
loop_
_entity_poly.entity_id
_entity_poly.type
_entity_poly.pdbx_seq_one_letter_code
_entity_poly.pdbx_strand_id
1 'polypeptide(L)'
;MPKRFKGKCVPEQNFTMANCNRKIIGAQYYLKGLEATARRSLESLIPSFLCSARAENGHGTHTASIAVGSAVSDTSLFGIGAIAMMQ
;
A
#
# COMPACT_ATOMS: atom_id res chain seq x y z
N MET A 1 9.73 -16.03 -1.14
CA MET A 1 10.36 -14.75 -1.50
C MET A 1 11.67 -15.03 -2.25
N PRO A 2 12.02 -14.22 -3.25
CA PRO A 2 13.28 -14.38 -3.97
C PRO A 2 14.49 -14.21 -3.04
N LYS A 3 15.49 -15.11 -3.12
CA LYS A 3 16.69 -15.06 -2.26
C LYS A 3 17.48 -13.75 -2.36
N ARG A 4 17.36 -13.03 -3.48
CA ARG A 4 18.05 -11.76 -3.74
C ARG A 4 17.30 -10.53 -3.23
N PHE A 5 16.03 -10.67 -2.84
CA PHE A 5 15.24 -9.53 -2.36
C PHE A 5 15.70 -9.15 -0.94
N LYS A 6 16.03 -7.86 -0.74
CA LYS A 6 16.51 -7.32 0.54
C LYS A 6 15.56 -6.27 1.16
N GLY A 7 14.40 -6.06 0.54
CA GLY A 7 13.39 -5.14 1.08
C GLY A 7 12.79 -5.67 2.38
N LYS A 8 12.09 -4.78 3.11
CA LYS A 8 11.47 -5.08 4.39
C LYS A 8 9.95 -4.98 4.30
N CYS A 9 9.29 -5.67 5.21
CA CYS A 9 7.90 -5.44 5.56
C CYS A 9 7.90 -4.76 6.92
N VAL A 10 7.48 -3.50 7.00
CA VAL A 10 7.49 -2.73 8.25
C VAL A 10 6.07 -2.73 8.83
N PRO A 11 5.84 -3.38 9.98
CA PRO A 11 4.54 -3.40 10.63
C PRO A 11 4.30 -2.10 11.39
N GLU A 12 3.09 -1.56 11.29
CA GLU A 12 2.62 -0.33 11.92
C GLU A 12 1.08 -0.29 12.00
N GLN A 13 0.50 0.89 12.26
CA GLN A 13 -0.94 1.17 12.26
C GLN A 13 -1.68 0.50 11.09
N ASN A 14 -2.60 -0.42 11.40
CA ASN A 14 -3.41 -1.18 10.44
C ASN A 14 -2.62 -1.93 9.35
N PHE A 15 -1.34 -2.20 9.58
CA PHE A 15 -0.49 -2.97 8.69
C PHE A 15 0.43 -3.86 9.50
N THR A 16 0.14 -5.16 9.54
CA THR A 16 0.91 -6.15 10.31
C THR A 16 1.86 -6.93 9.40
N MET A 17 2.77 -7.70 9.99
CA MET A 17 3.65 -8.62 9.24
C MET A 17 2.88 -9.60 8.36
N ALA A 18 1.64 -9.96 8.74
CA ALA A 18 0.78 -10.87 7.98
C ALA A 18 0.27 -10.24 6.66
N ASN A 19 0.36 -8.92 6.50
CA ASN A 19 -0.05 -8.26 5.27
C ASN A 19 0.99 -8.40 4.14
N CYS A 20 2.25 -8.70 4.46
CA CYS A 20 3.21 -9.13 3.45
C CYS A 20 3.11 -10.64 3.22
N ASN A 21 3.16 -11.04 1.96
CA ASN A 21 3.01 -12.43 1.54
C ASN A 21 3.91 -12.71 0.33
N ARG A 22 3.62 -13.78 -0.43
CA ARG A 22 4.42 -14.12 -1.63
C ARG A 22 4.20 -13.17 -2.82
N LYS A 23 3.20 -12.30 -2.77
CA LYS A 23 2.88 -11.26 -3.75
C LYS A 23 3.40 -9.89 -3.29
N ILE A 24 2.89 -9.41 -2.15
CA ILE A 24 3.39 -8.20 -1.49
C ILE A 24 4.60 -8.60 -0.65
N ILE A 25 5.78 -8.63 -1.27
CA ILE A 25 7.01 -9.10 -0.63
C ILE A 25 7.71 -8.01 0.20
N GLY A 26 7.29 -6.76 0.12
CA GLY A 26 7.84 -5.67 0.92
C GLY A 26 6.90 -4.48 0.95
N ALA A 27 6.90 -3.79 2.08
CA ALA A 27 6.02 -2.65 2.35
C ALA A 27 6.72 -1.73 3.36
N GLN A 28 6.94 -0.49 2.94
CA GLN A 28 7.62 0.55 3.71
C GLN A 28 6.97 1.90 3.40
N TYR A 29 7.08 2.83 4.33
CA TYR A 29 6.56 4.18 4.23
C TYR A 29 7.62 5.16 4.77
N TYR A 30 7.60 6.41 4.30
CA TYR A 30 8.65 7.39 4.60
C TYR A 30 8.04 8.75 4.90
N LEU A 31 8.00 9.12 6.18
CA LEU A 31 7.34 10.36 6.64
C LEU A 31 8.32 11.37 7.27
N LYS A 32 9.52 10.92 7.66
CA LYS A 32 10.51 11.75 8.36
C LYS A 32 10.85 13.07 7.66
N GLY A 33 10.86 13.08 6.32
CA GLY A 33 11.12 14.30 5.56
C GLY A 33 10.00 15.33 5.68
N LEU A 34 8.74 14.87 5.71
CA LEU A 34 7.58 15.71 5.92
C LEU A 34 7.54 16.27 7.35
N GLU A 35 7.79 15.42 8.35
CA GLU A 35 7.82 15.83 9.75
C GLU A 35 8.94 16.86 10.04
N ALA A 36 10.12 16.66 9.44
CA ALA A 36 11.24 17.60 9.55
C ALA A 36 10.88 18.97 8.94
N THR A 37 10.18 18.97 7.80
CA THR A 37 9.76 20.21 7.12
C THR A 37 8.68 20.94 7.89
N ALA A 38 7.70 20.20 8.40
CA ALA A 38 6.57 20.75 9.16
C ALA A 38 6.91 21.09 10.63
N ARG A 39 8.06 20.62 11.13
CA ARG A 39 8.49 20.72 12.54
C ARG A 39 7.46 20.19 13.54
N ARG A 40 6.66 19.21 13.11
CA ARG A 40 5.58 18.57 13.87
C ARG A 40 5.49 17.11 13.45
N SER A 41 5.02 16.24 14.35
CA SER A 41 4.72 14.86 13.99
C SER A 41 3.55 14.80 13.01
N LEU A 42 3.53 13.78 12.15
CA LEU A 42 2.45 13.64 11.18
C LEU A 42 1.10 13.42 11.84
N GLU A 43 1.06 12.65 12.93
CA GLU A 43 -0.15 12.46 13.74
C GLU A 43 -0.73 13.80 14.25
N SER A 44 0.12 14.78 14.53
CA SER A 44 -0.34 16.12 14.91
C SER A 44 -0.82 16.96 13.73
N LEU A 45 -0.31 16.72 12.52
CA LEU A 45 -0.67 17.47 11.31
C LEU A 45 -1.96 16.96 10.70
N ILE A 46 -2.12 15.63 10.66
CA ILE A 46 -3.23 14.94 10.04
C ILE A 46 -3.62 13.77 10.97
N PRO A 47 -4.49 14.01 11.97
CA PRO A 47 -4.84 13.01 12.99
C PRO A 47 -5.44 11.72 12.43
N SER A 48 -6.04 11.79 11.24
CA SER A 48 -6.63 10.65 10.56
C SER A 48 -5.64 9.86 9.71
N PHE A 49 -4.40 10.31 9.55
CA PHE A 49 -3.44 9.69 8.64
C PHE A 49 -2.77 8.48 9.28
N LEU A 50 -2.92 7.31 8.65
CA LEU A 50 -2.24 6.10 9.03
C LEU A 50 -0.74 6.21 8.72
N CYS A 51 0.07 6.21 9.77
CA CYS A 51 1.53 6.20 9.67
C CYS A 51 2.06 4.79 9.35
N SER A 52 1.63 4.23 8.21
CA SER A 52 2.04 2.89 7.78
C SER A 52 2.10 2.76 6.25
N ALA A 53 2.48 1.57 5.77
CA ALA A 53 2.47 1.26 4.34
C ALA A 53 1.06 0.96 3.79
N ARG A 54 0.01 1.06 4.61
CA ARG A 54 -1.37 0.95 4.15
C ARG A 54 -1.75 2.21 3.38
N ALA A 55 -2.15 2.03 2.12
CA ALA A 55 -2.64 3.13 1.32
C ALA A 55 -4.02 3.59 1.83
N GLU A 56 -4.09 4.82 2.35
CA GLU A 56 -5.37 5.47 2.67
C GLU A 56 -6.10 5.95 1.42
N ASN A 57 -5.33 6.45 0.45
CA ASN A 57 -5.81 6.81 -0.88
C ASN A 57 -5.75 5.58 -1.79
N GLY A 58 -6.79 5.37 -2.61
CA GLY A 58 -6.86 4.29 -3.58
C GLY A 58 -5.83 4.35 -4.73
N HIS A 59 -5.15 5.48 -4.96
CA HIS A 59 -4.21 5.65 -6.06
C HIS A 59 -3.07 4.62 -6.04
N GLY A 60 -2.45 4.39 -4.88
CA GLY A 60 -1.36 3.42 -4.75
C GLY A 60 -1.82 2.00 -5.04
N THR A 61 -2.98 1.62 -4.51
CA THR A 61 -3.60 0.30 -4.76
C THR A 61 -3.95 0.14 -6.25
N HIS A 62 -4.60 1.12 -6.86
CA HIS A 62 -4.99 1.10 -8.27
C HIS A 62 -3.78 1.01 -9.21
N THR A 63 -2.73 1.79 -8.97
CA THR A 63 -1.51 1.73 -9.78
C THR A 63 -0.78 0.40 -9.60
N ALA A 64 -0.65 -0.10 -8.37
CA ALA A 64 0.01 -1.38 -8.12
C ALA A 64 -0.76 -2.55 -8.74
N SER A 65 -2.09 -2.51 -8.67
CA SER A 65 -2.94 -3.55 -9.22
C SER A 65 -2.88 -3.59 -10.75
N ILE A 66 -2.83 -2.45 -11.43
CA ILE A 66 -2.58 -2.39 -12.88
C ILE A 66 -1.20 -2.94 -13.25
N ALA A 67 -0.16 -2.52 -12.53
CA ALA A 67 1.21 -2.85 -12.91
C ALA A 67 1.53 -4.34 -12.72
N VAL A 68 1.10 -4.92 -11.60
CA VAL A 68 1.50 -6.26 -11.18
C VAL A 68 0.40 -7.01 -10.43
N GLY A 69 -0.87 -6.65 -10.54
CA GLY A 69 -1.95 -7.36 -9.84
C GLY A 69 -2.11 -8.81 -10.32
N SER A 70 -2.90 -9.58 -9.58
CA SER A 70 -3.30 -10.94 -9.94
C SER A 70 -4.65 -10.88 -10.64
N ALA A 71 -4.90 -11.79 -11.59
CA ALA A 71 -6.18 -11.82 -12.29
C ALA A 71 -7.33 -12.11 -11.31
N VAL A 72 -8.41 -11.32 -11.42
CA VAL A 72 -9.65 -11.49 -10.66
C VAL A 72 -10.82 -11.47 -11.64
N SER A 73 -11.59 -12.56 -11.67
CA SER A 73 -12.79 -12.65 -12.50
C SER A 73 -13.94 -11.80 -11.94
N ASP A 74 -14.93 -11.51 -12.77
CA ASP A 74 -16.20 -10.91 -12.36
C ASP A 74 -16.06 -9.54 -11.67
N THR A 75 -15.04 -8.79 -12.06
CA THR A 75 -14.76 -7.44 -11.57
C THR A 75 -15.29 -6.40 -12.55
N SER A 76 -15.92 -5.35 -12.03
CA SER A 76 -16.42 -4.22 -12.83
C SER A 76 -16.51 -2.96 -11.98
N LEU A 77 -16.53 -1.80 -12.63
CA LEU A 77 -16.85 -0.53 -11.98
C LEU A 77 -18.32 -0.22 -12.24
N PHE A 78 -19.19 -0.52 -11.27
CA PHE A 78 -20.65 -0.35 -11.40
C PHE A 78 -21.23 -1.03 -12.66
N GLY A 79 -20.70 -2.22 -13.03
CA GLY A 79 -21.12 -2.95 -14.24
C GLY A 79 -20.40 -2.54 -15.52
N ILE A 80 -19.56 -1.50 -15.49
CA ILE A 80 -18.77 -1.05 -16.64
C ILE A 80 -17.44 -1.80 -16.66
N GLY A 81 -17.03 -2.24 -17.85
CA GLY A 81 -15.74 -2.90 -18.06
C GLY A 81 -15.65 -4.25 -17.36
N ALA A 82 -16.69 -5.09 -17.48
CA ALA A 82 -16.70 -6.47 -16.99
C ALA A 82 -15.72 -7.35 -17.78
N ILE A 83 -14.43 -7.12 -17.55
CA ILE A 83 -13.27 -7.86 -18.05
C ILE A 83 -12.39 -8.18 -16.85
N ALA A 84 -11.52 -9.18 -16.97
CA ALA A 84 -10.63 -9.58 -15.88
C ALA A 84 -9.76 -8.40 -15.42
N MET A 85 -10.06 -7.82 -14.24
CA MET A 85 -9.23 -6.80 -13.61
C MET A 85 -8.09 -7.45 -12.83
N MET A 86 -7.07 -6.66 -12.54
CA MET A 86 -5.92 -7.07 -11.75
C MET A 86 -6.03 -6.48 -10.32
N GLN A 87 -5.77 -7.30 -9.28
CA GLN A 87 -5.67 -6.90 -7.86
C GLN A 87 -4.37 -7.38 -7.20
#